data_AF-N2J278-F1
#
_entry.id   AF-N2J278-F1
#
_cell.length_a   1.000
_cell.length_b   1.000
_cell.length_c   1.000
_cell.angle_alpha   90.00
_cell.angle_beta   90.00
_cell.angle_gamma   90.00
#
_symmetry.space_group_name_H-M   'P 1'
#
loop_
_entity.id
_entity.type
_entity.pdbx_description
1 polymer ?
#
loop_
_entity_poly.entity_id
_entity_poly.type
_entity_poly.pdbx_seq_one_letter_code
_entity_poly.pdbx_strand_id
1 'polypeptide(L)'
;MLAREALQSVRLLNVYAGIQIYRQTQRFLKQNPAALITQTAKAIPARFRVACTGTPVENSLIDLWCLFDFIQPGLLGSLNQFGHSYQRPIETAPKRDTAALEQLRALIEPQTLRRTKQDVAKDLPAKIEDLHCRSLPMHLLQRKLYLGAIADFNQKQQLQEHLQARESGMLGLLHTLKLVCAHPYSVQPDPQLRTHSPKLQWLLSQLDAIERSGNGDKVIIFTELRDIQRELQHAIAQRFGFKPTIINGETSTSSQSAQSRQRLIDGFQATAGFSVIILSTVAVGFGVNVQAANHVIHFTRCWNPAKEDQATDRAYRIGQEKDVYVYYPTIRDTQMPTFESTLDELLDKRRALARDMLQTAGEVQMADFEKCLNT
;
A
#
# COMPACT_ATOMS: atom_id res chain seq x y z
N MET A 1 -1.19 -19.35 -17.64
CA MET A 1 -1.48 -20.24 -16.48
C MET A 1 -2.72 -19.78 -15.71
N LEU A 2 -2.82 -18.49 -15.35
CA LEU A 2 -4.03 -17.89 -14.73
C LEU A 2 -5.33 -18.00 -15.57
N ALA A 3 -5.22 -17.96 -16.90
CA ALA A 3 -6.38 -18.17 -17.78
C ALA A 3 -6.89 -19.62 -17.81
N ARG A 4 -6.02 -20.61 -17.56
CA ARG A 4 -6.40 -22.04 -17.54
C ARG A 4 -7.04 -22.44 -16.21
N GLU A 5 -6.64 -21.84 -15.09
CA GLU A 5 -7.32 -22.02 -13.80
C GLU A 5 -8.71 -21.35 -13.76
N ALA A 6 -8.87 -20.22 -14.47
CA ALA A 6 -10.19 -19.60 -14.68
C ALA A 6 -11.12 -20.45 -15.57
N LEU A 7 -10.58 -21.25 -16.49
CA LEU A 7 -11.35 -22.12 -17.38
C LEU A 7 -11.73 -23.46 -16.71
N GLN A 8 -10.95 -23.98 -15.76
CA GLN A 8 -11.34 -25.17 -15.00
C GLN A 8 -12.48 -24.93 -14.00
N SER A 9 -12.80 -23.67 -13.71
CA SER A 9 -13.96 -23.27 -12.88
C SER A 9 -15.26 -23.08 -13.69
N VAL A 10 -15.24 -23.28 -15.02
CA VAL A 10 -16.42 -23.15 -15.92
C VAL A 10 -17.38 -24.35 -15.85
N ARG A 11 -17.07 -25.38 -15.05
CA ARG A 11 -18.02 -26.48 -14.72
C ARG A 11 -19.12 -26.10 -13.71
N LEU A 12 -19.32 -24.81 -13.43
CA LEU A 12 -20.40 -24.29 -12.57
C LEU A 12 -21.60 -23.72 -13.34
N LEU A 13 -21.69 -23.94 -14.66
CA LEU A 13 -22.72 -23.38 -15.55
C LEU A 13 -24.16 -23.88 -15.30
N ASN A 14 -24.44 -24.63 -14.22
CA ASN A 14 -25.80 -25.02 -13.84
C ASN A 14 -26.02 -25.08 -12.33
N VAL A 15 -25.46 -24.12 -11.59
CA VAL A 15 -25.88 -23.86 -10.20
C VAL A 15 -26.71 -22.58 -10.20
N TYR A 16 -28.01 -22.71 -9.91
CA TYR A 16 -28.89 -21.57 -9.63
C TYR A 16 -28.33 -20.80 -8.42
N ALA A 17 -27.41 -19.86 -8.68
CA ALA A 17 -26.77 -19.06 -7.65
C ALA A 17 -27.71 -17.92 -7.24
N GLY A 18 -28.48 -18.13 -6.17
CA GLY A 18 -29.37 -17.10 -5.62
C GLY A 18 -28.63 -15.85 -5.15
N ILE A 19 -27.46 -15.99 -4.53
CA ILE A 19 -26.65 -14.88 -4.01
C ILE A 19 -25.18 -15.13 -4.36
N GLN A 20 -24.50 -14.13 -4.91
CA GLN A 20 -23.04 -14.14 -5.11
C GLN A 20 -22.37 -13.10 -4.23
N ILE A 21 -21.36 -13.52 -3.48
CA ILE A 21 -20.57 -12.66 -2.59
C ILE A 21 -19.14 -12.58 -3.13
N TYR A 22 -18.70 -11.37 -3.46
CA TYR A 22 -17.35 -11.10 -3.94
C TYR A 22 -16.55 -10.38 -2.85
N ARG A 23 -15.43 -10.97 -2.43
CA ARG A 23 -14.48 -10.36 -1.50
C ARG A 23 -13.35 -9.67 -2.25
N GLN A 24 -12.89 -8.53 -1.73
CA GLN A 24 -11.84 -7.71 -2.37
C GLN A 24 -12.21 -7.32 -3.81
N THR A 25 -13.47 -6.93 -4.04
CA THR A 25 -14.01 -6.71 -5.38
C THR A 25 -13.22 -5.65 -6.17
N GLN A 26 -12.59 -4.71 -5.47
CA GLN A 26 -11.61 -3.75 -6.00
C GLN A 26 -10.47 -4.41 -6.80
N ARG A 27 -10.11 -5.67 -6.55
CA ARG A 27 -8.95 -6.31 -7.19
C ARG A 27 -9.22 -6.80 -8.61
N PHE A 28 -10.49 -7.01 -8.97
CA PHE A 28 -10.89 -7.61 -10.24
C PHE A 28 -11.84 -6.73 -11.07
N LEU A 29 -12.46 -5.71 -10.46
CA LEU A 29 -13.28 -4.70 -11.15
C LEU A 29 -12.52 -3.37 -11.39
N LYS A 30 -11.21 -3.33 -11.11
CA LYS A 30 -10.39 -2.10 -11.18
C LYS A 30 -10.14 -1.63 -12.61
N GLN A 31 -10.27 -0.32 -12.78
CA GLN A 31 -9.76 0.53 -13.87
C GLN A 31 -10.26 0.25 -15.30
N ASN A 32 -10.73 -0.95 -15.63
CA ASN A 32 -11.18 -1.25 -16.98
C ASN A 32 -12.47 -2.10 -16.97
N PRO A 33 -13.62 -1.50 -17.32
CA PRO A 33 -14.86 -2.23 -17.57
C PRO A 33 -14.69 -3.35 -18.61
N ALA A 34 -13.71 -3.21 -19.51
CA ALA A 34 -13.37 -4.19 -20.54
C ALA A 34 -12.35 -5.26 -20.08
N ALA A 35 -11.91 -5.27 -18.81
CA ALA A 35 -11.07 -6.33 -18.31
C ALA A 35 -11.80 -7.68 -18.43
N LEU A 36 -11.11 -8.70 -18.96
CA LEU A 36 -11.67 -10.04 -19.16
C LEU A 36 -12.26 -10.64 -17.87
N ILE A 37 -11.65 -10.33 -16.73
CA ILE A 37 -12.14 -10.78 -15.41
C ILE A 37 -13.48 -10.12 -15.06
N THR A 38 -13.63 -8.82 -15.32
CA THR A 38 -14.89 -8.08 -15.12
C THR A 38 -16.01 -8.64 -16.00
N GLN A 39 -15.73 -8.88 -17.28
CA GLN A 39 -16.71 -9.44 -18.21
C GLN A 39 -17.13 -10.86 -17.80
N THR A 40 -16.15 -11.69 -17.43
CA THR A 40 -16.41 -13.07 -16.99
C THR A 40 -17.23 -13.08 -15.71
N ALA A 41 -16.93 -12.22 -14.73
CA ALA A 41 -17.72 -12.12 -13.50
C ALA A 41 -19.16 -11.65 -13.76
N LYS A 42 -19.36 -10.72 -14.70
CA LYS A 42 -20.70 -10.24 -15.10
C LYS A 42 -21.53 -11.30 -15.83
N ALA A 43 -20.88 -12.19 -16.58
CA ALA A 43 -21.52 -13.25 -17.35
C ALA A 43 -22.11 -14.38 -16.48
N ILE A 44 -21.71 -14.46 -15.20
CA ILE A 44 -22.26 -15.47 -14.28
C ILE A 44 -23.64 -15.00 -13.81
N PRO A 45 -24.71 -15.79 -14.04
CA PRO A 45 -26.06 -15.43 -13.62
C PRO A 45 -26.17 -15.41 -12.08
N ALA A 46 -26.83 -14.38 -11.54
CA ALA A 46 -27.06 -14.21 -10.11
C ALA A 46 -28.37 -13.43 -9.88
N ARG A 47 -29.16 -13.82 -8.87
CA ARG A 47 -30.36 -13.03 -8.46
C ARG A 47 -29.99 -11.84 -7.59
N PHE A 48 -28.91 -11.93 -6.82
CA PHE A 48 -28.43 -10.88 -5.95
C PHE A 48 -26.90 -10.91 -5.84
N ARG A 49 -26.27 -9.74 -5.83
CA ARG A 49 -24.81 -9.59 -5.76
C ARG A 49 -24.43 -8.73 -4.55
N VAL A 50 -23.42 -9.18 -3.82
CA VAL A 50 -22.82 -8.43 -2.70
C VAL A 50 -21.34 -8.22 -3.01
N ALA A 51 -20.91 -6.96 -3.05
CA ALA A 51 -19.49 -6.62 -3.15
C ALA A 51 -18.95 -6.19 -1.79
N CYS A 52 -17.86 -6.83 -1.35
CA CYS A 52 -17.16 -6.46 -0.12
C CYS A 52 -15.80 -5.84 -0.48
N THR A 53 -15.68 -4.53 -0.24
CA THR A 53 -14.46 -3.75 -0.45
C THR A 53 -14.12 -2.95 0.81
N GLY A 54 -12.84 -2.87 1.15
CA GLY A 54 -12.38 -2.02 2.25
C GLY A 54 -12.24 -0.55 1.85
N THR A 55 -12.06 -0.30 0.55
CA THR A 55 -11.75 1.01 -0.04
C THR A 55 -12.52 1.12 -1.36
N PRO A 56 -13.77 1.61 -1.35
CA PRO A 56 -14.65 1.60 -2.53
C PRO A 56 -14.20 2.58 -3.62
N VAL A 57 -13.53 3.67 -3.24
CA VAL A 57 -12.89 4.62 -4.15
C VAL A 57 -11.40 4.60 -3.82
N GLU A 58 -10.56 4.21 -4.77
CA GLU A 58 -9.10 4.27 -4.61
C GLU A 58 -8.52 5.43 -5.41
N ASN A 59 -8.81 5.49 -6.72
CA ASN A 59 -8.13 6.40 -7.64
C ASN A 59 -9.08 7.35 -8.38
N SER A 60 -10.30 6.91 -8.70
CA SER A 60 -11.33 7.73 -9.35
C SER A 60 -12.74 7.28 -8.96
N LEU A 61 -13.72 8.17 -9.05
CA LEU A 61 -15.15 7.86 -8.97
C LEU A 61 -15.60 6.83 -10.01
N ILE A 62 -14.82 6.59 -11.08
CA ILE A 62 -15.04 5.48 -12.00
C ILE A 62 -14.95 4.12 -11.26
N ASP A 63 -14.08 3.99 -10.26
CA ASP A 63 -13.99 2.76 -9.45
C ASP A 63 -15.33 2.45 -8.76
N LEU A 64 -15.99 3.50 -8.25
CA LEU A 64 -17.32 3.42 -7.66
C LEU A 64 -18.36 3.00 -8.71
N TRP A 65 -18.34 3.64 -9.88
CA TRP A 65 -19.26 3.31 -10.97
C TRP A 65 -19.13 1.84 -11.39
N CYS A 66 -17.90 1.33 -11.55
CA CYS A 66 -17.65 -0.07 -11.88
C CYS A 66 -18.20 -1.04 -10.82
N LEU A 67 -18.12 -0.68 -9.53
CA LEU A 67 -18.70 -1.48 -8.44
C LEU A 67 -20.23 -1.52 -8.53
N PHE A 68 -20.88 -0.36 -8.73
CA PHE A 68 -22.34 -0.30 -8.81
C PHE A 68 -22.90 -0.88 -10.10
N ASP A 69 -22.24 -0.68 -11.23
CA ASP A 69 -22.61 -1.32 -12.49
C ASP A 69 -22.51 -2.85 -12.41
N PHE A 70 -21.64 -3.38 -11.54
CA PHE A 70 -21.57 -4.81 -11.26
C PHE A 70 -22.68 -5.31 -10.33
N ILE A 71 -22.96 -4.59 -9.23
CA ILE A 71 -23.93 -5.00 -8.21
C ILE A 71 -25.37 -4.78 -8.69
N GLN A 72 -25.65 -3.61 -9.25
CA GLN A 72 -26.96 -3.17 -9.69
C GLN A 72 -26.81 -2.35 -10.99
N PRO A 73 -26.71 -3.03 -12.15
CA PRO A 73 -26.59 -2.38 -13.46
C PRO A 73 -27.69 -1.33 -13.67
N GLY A 74 -27.33 -0.15 -14.17
CA GLY A 74 -28.26 0.93 -14.50
C GLY A 74 -28.57 1.92 -13.37
N LEU A 75 -28.22 1.63 -12.11
CA LEU A 75 -28.45 2.55 -10.98
C LEU A 75 -27.80 3.93 -11.18
N LEU A 76 -26.55 3.94 -11.66
CA LEU A 76 -25.78 5.16 -11.92
C LEU A 76 -25.83 5.60 -13.40
N GLY A 77 -26.69 4.99 -14.21
CA GLY A 77 -26.75 5.22 -15.65
C GLY A 77 -25.50 4.76 -16.40
N SER A 78 -25.35 5.24 -17.64
CA SER A 78 -24.17 4.93 -18.46
C SER A 78 -22.91 5.62 -17.95
N LEU A 79 -21.74 5.04 -18.22
CA LEU A 79 -20.44 5.63 -17.83
C LEU A 79 -20.28 7.07 -18.33
N ASN A 80 -20.77 7.38 -19.53
CA ASN A 80 -20.72 8.72 -20.10
C ASN A 80 -21.58 9.71 -19.31
N GLN A 81 -22.83 9.33 -18.99
CA GLN A 81 -23.72 10.17 -18.18
C GLN A 81 -23.14 10.38 -16.78
N PHE A 82 -22.66 9.32 -16.14
CA PHE A 82 -22.01 9.39 -14.84
C PHE A 82 -20.78 10.32 -14.86
N GLY A 83 -19.95 10.20 -15.91
CA GLY A 83 -18.78 11.04 -16.12
C GLY A 83 -19.12 12.53 -16.21
N HIS A 84 -20.20 12.86 -16.92
CA HIS A 84 -20.68 14.24 -17.08
C HIS A 84 -21.37 14.79 -15.82
N SER A 85 -22.23 14.00 -15.17
CA SER A 85 -23.04 14.45 -14.04
C SER A 85 -22.31 14.46 -12.70
N TYR A 86 -21.32 13.58 -12.51
CA TYR A 86 -20.65 13.42 -11.23
C TYR A 86 -19.12 13.53 -11.34
N GLN A 87 -18.49 12.74 -12.22
CA GLN A 87 -17.03 12.68 -12.24
C GLN A 87 -16.37 14.02 -12.56
N ARG A 88 -16.73 14.67 -13.67
CA ARG A 88 -16.11 15.94 -14.09
C ARG A 88 -16.41 17.09 -13.11
N PRO A 89 -17.66 17.28 -12.63
CA PRO A 89 -17.97 18.31 -11.63
C PRO A 89 -17.26 18.12 -10.28
N ILE A 90 -16.98 16.87 -9.89
CA ILE A 90 -16.40 16.55 -8.57
C ILE A 90 -14.86 16.47 -8.63
N GLU A 91 -14.28 15.87 -9.69
CA GLU A 91 -12.82 15.62 -9.78
C GLU A 91 -12.08 16.65 -10.63
N THR A 92 -12.70 17.17 -11.70
CA THR A 92 -12.00 17.98 -12.72
C THR A 92 -12.27 19.48 -12.60
N ALA A 93 -13.37 19.88 -11.97
CA ALA A 93 -13.74 21.28 -11.84
C ALA A 93 -12.77 22.06 -10.92
N PRO A 94 -12.43 23.33 -11.25
CA PRO A 94 -11.52 24.15 -10.45
C PRO A 94 -12.05 24.42 -9.02
N LYS A 95 -13.37 24.39 -8.86
CA LYS A 95 -14.04 24.33 -7.57
C LYS A 95 -14.94 23.10 -7.55
N ARG A 96 -14.77 22.27 -6.54
CA ARG A 96 -15.51 21.03 -6.38
C ARG A 96 -16.99 21.29 -6.20
N ASP A 97 -17.81 20.62 -7.00
CA ASP A 97 -19.26 20.66 -6.85
C ASP A 97 -19.70 19.77 -5.68
N THR A 98 -20.01 20.40 -4.54
CA THR A 98 -20.50 19.71 -3.35
C THR A 98 -21.92 19.20 -3.50
N ALA A 99 -22.75 19.85 -4.33
CA ALA A 99 -24.13 19.44 -4.55
C ALA A 99 -24.20 18.15 -5.36
N ALA A 100 -23.40 18.03 -6.42
CA ALA A 100 -23.27 16.79 -7.19
C ALA A 100 -22.77 15.62 -6.31
N LEU A 101 -21.87 15.90 -5.37
CA LEU A 101 -21.37 14.89 -4.43
C LEU A 101 -22.45 14.42 -3.44
N GLU A 102 -23.24 15.34 -2.89
CA GLU A 102 -24.35 15.00 -1.99
C GLU A 102 -25.44 14.21 -2.71
N GLN A 103 -25.75 14.57 -3.95
CA GLN A 103 -26.67 13.80 -4.79
C GLN A 103 -26.17 12.37 -5.01
N LEU A 104 -24.89 12.22 -5.37
CA LEU A 104 -24.28 10.89 -5.53
C LEU A 104 -24.33 10.11 -4.20
N ARG A 105 -24.06 10.76 -3.07
CA ARG A 105 -24.13 10.14 -1.74
C ARG A 105 -25.53 9.63 -1.41
N ALA A 106 -26.55 10.46 -1.60
CA ALA A 106 -27.93 10.11 -1.31
C ALA A 106 -28.43 8.94 -2.18
N LEU A 107 -27.95 8.86 -3.44
CA LEU A 107 -28.29 7.75 -4.33
C LEU A 107 -27.72 6.42 -3.84
N ILE A 108 -26.45 6.40 -3.41
CA ILE A 108 -25.75 5.16 -3.04
C ILE A 108 -25.98 4.72 -1.60
N GLU A 109 -26.32 5.67 -0.70
CA GLU A 109 -26.44 5.42 0.74
C GLU A 109 -27.30 4.20 1.07
N PRO A 110 -28.51 4.00 0.49
CA PRO A 110 -29.36 2.85 0.81
C PRO A 110 -28.78 1.51 0.36
N GLN A 111 -27.83 1.50 -0.58
CA GLN A 111 -27.18 0.28 -1.09
C GLN A 111 -25.80 0.06 -0.45
N THR A 112 -25.34 0.97 0.42
CA THR A 112 -24.03 0.89 1.05
C THR A 112 -24.16 0.65 2.55
N LEU A 113 -23.42 -0.35 3.05
CA LEU A 113 -23.25 -0.56 4.49
C LEU A 113 -21.78 -0.36 4.83
N ARG A 114 -21.46 0.74 5.49
CA ARG A 114 -20.12 1.04 6.01
C ARG A 114 -20.16 1.14 7.53
N ARG A 115 -19.22 0.46 8.19
CA ARG A 115 -18.98 0.59 9.63
C ARG A 115 -17.49 0.79 9.84
N THR A 116 -17.10 1.70 10.74
CA THR A 116 -15.70 1.88 11.11
C THR A 116 -15.36 0.98 12.30
N LYS A 117 -14.08 0.65 12.50
CA LYS A 117 -13.65 -0.16 13.65
C LYS A 117 -14.02 0.48 15.00
N GLN A 118 -14.04 1.81 15.06
CA GLN A 118 -14.49 2.57 16.22
C GLN A 118 -15.98 2.35 16.53
N ASP A 119 -16.80 2.13 15.49
CA ASP A 119 -18.24 1.91 15.65
C ASP A 119 -18.59 0.50 16.15
N VAL A 120 -17.79 -0.51 15.76
CA VAL A 120 -18.16 -1.94 15.96
C VAL A 120 -17.30 -2.68 16.96
N ALA A 121 -16.07 -2.22 17.22
CA ALA A 121 -15.11 -2.94 18.04
C ALA A 121 -14.53 -2.00 19.11
N LYS A 122 -15.35 -1.73 20.13
CA LYS A 122 -14.97 -0.90 21.29
C LYS A 122 -13.88 -1.55 22.16
N ASP A 123 -13.72 -2.86 22.04
CA ASP A 123 -12.75 -3.66 22.80
C ASP A 123 -11.39 -3.78 22.09
N LEU A 124 -11.20 -3.12 20.95
CA LEU A 124 -9.89 -3.09 20.30
C LEU A 124 -8.92 -2.20 21.11
N PRO A 125 -7.67 -2.63 21.30
CA PRO A 125 -6.65 -1.84 21.97
C PRO A 125 -6.26 -0.61 21.13
N ALA A 126 -5.44 0.29 21.70
CA ALA A 126 -5.13 1.54 21.03
C ALA A 126 -4.24 1.32 19.79
N LYS A 127 -4.51 2.07 18.72
CA LYS A 127 -3.59 2.19 17.57
C LYS A 127 -2.77 3.47 17.73
N ILE A 128 -1.48 3.34 18.02
CA ILE A 128 -0.57 4.45 18.35
C ILE A 128 0.40 4.65 17.18
N GLU A 129 0.40 5.85 16.60
CA GLU A 129 1.36 6.21 15.54
C GLU A 129 2.55 6.97 16.13
N ASP A 130 3.77 6.49 15.89
CA ASP A 130 4.99 7.16 16.36
C ASP A 130 5.41 8.26 15.38
N LEU A 131 5.34 9.51 15.85
CA LEU A 131 5.70 10.69 15.06
C LEU A 131 7.21 10.96 15.03
N HIS A 132 8.00 10.48 16.00
CA HIS A 132 9.43 10.78 16.10
C HIS A 132 10.23 10.20 14.94
N CYS A 133 9.81 9.03 14.44
CA CYS A 133 10.45 8.38 13.32
C CYS A 133 10.18 9.06 11.96
N ARG A 134 9.23 10.01 11.88
CA ARG A 134 8.89 10.70 10.63
C ARG A 134 9.90 11.79 10.22
N SER A 135 10.95 12.00 11.01
CA SER A 135 11.97 13.03 10.78
C SER A 135 13.39 12.52 11.07
N LEU A 136 13.80 11.44 10.39
CA LEU A 136 15.17 10.94 10.48
C LEU A 136 16.11 11.83 9.65
N PRO A 137 17.23 12.31 10.20
CA PRO A 137 18.15 13.17 9.47
C PRO A 137 18.86 12.37 8.36
N MET A 138 18.93 12.93 7.16
CA MET A 138 19.70 12.37 6.06
C MET A 138 21.21 12.44 6.37
N HIS A 139 21.91 11.32 6.18
CA HIS A 139 23.36 11.26 6.35
C HIS A 139 24.09 11.95 5.18
N LEU A 140 25.28 12.52 5.40
CA LEU A 140 26.04 13.25 4.38
C LEU A 140 26.36 12.40 3.13
N LEU A 141 26.74 11.12 3.33
CA LEU A 141 27.01 10.20 2.22
C LEU A 141 25.74 9.89 1.41
N GLN A 142 24.60 9.77 2.09
CA GLN A 142 23.30 9.56 1.46
C GLN A 142 22.86 10.80 0.66
N ARG A 143 23.08 12.00 1.23
CA ARG A 143 22.83 13.28 0.55
C ARG A 143 23.66 13.43 -0.73
N LYS A 144 24.94 13.06 -0.68
CA LYS A 144 25.83 13.09 -1.86
C LYS A 144 25.28 12.23 -3.00
N LEU A 145 24.83 11.01 -2.71
CA LEU A 145 24.21 10.13 -3.70
C LEU A 145 22.87 10.66 -4.21
N TYR A 146 22.06 11.23 -3.32
CA TYR A 146 20.77 11.80 -3.66
C TYR A 146 20.91 12.95 -4.65
N LEU A 147 21.79 13.91 -4.35
CA LEU A 147 22.08 15.05 -5.22
C LEU A 147 22.77 14.63 -6.52
N GLY A 148 23.68 13.64 -6.47
CA GLY A 148 24.30 13.07 -7.66
C GLY A 148 23.27 12.50 -8.64
N ALA A 149 22.29 11.74 -8.13
CA ALA A 149 21.24 11.18 -8.96
C ALA A 149 20.37 12.25 -9.64
N ILE A 150 20.08 13.36 -8.95
CA ILE A 150 19.35 14.50 -9.51
C ILE A 150 20.19 15.21 -10.58
N ALA A 151 21.47 15.48 -10.30
CA ALA A 151 22.38 16.12 -11.24
C ALA A 151 22.54 15.31 -12.53
N ASP A 152 22.74 14.00 -12.41
CA ASP A 152 22.85 13.07 -13.54
C ASP A 152 21.55 13.05 -14.39
N PHE A 153 20.39 13.13 -13.73
CA PHE A 153 19.11 13.20 -14.42
C PHE A 153 18.94 14.51 -15.18
N ASN A 154 19.27 15.65 -14.55
CA ASN A 154 19.18 16.97 -15.16
C ASN A 154 20.12 17.08 -16.37
N GLN A 155 21.33 16.54 -16.28
CA GLN A 155 22.27 16.50 -17.41
C GLN A 155 21.72 15.64 -18.56
N LYS A 156 21.16 14.47 -18.26
CA LYS A 156 20.55 13.60 -19.29
C LYS A 156 19.32 14.24 -19.94
N GLN A 157 18.50 14.94 -19.17
CA GLN A 157 17.36 15.70 -19.69
C GLN A 157 17.80 16.78 -20.67
N GLN A 158 18.80 17.60 -20.31
CA GLN A 158 19.34 18.63 -21.20
C GLN A 158 19.83 18.04 -22.52
N LEU A 159 20.54 16.90 -22.47
CA LEU A 159 21.01 16.21 -23.67
C LEU A 159 19.86 15.62 -24.53
N GLN A 160 18.78 15.15 -23.90
CA GLN A 160 17.62 14.59 -24.59
C GLN A 160 16.70 15.65 -25.21
N GLU A 161 16.61 16.84 -24.62
CA GLU A 161 15.88 17.97 -25.22
C GLU A 161 16.46 18.38 -26.58
N HIS A 162 17.78 18.25 -26.75
CA HIS A 162 18.44 18.45 -28.05
C HIS A 162 18.10 17.37 -29.09
N LEU A 163 17.61 16.20 -28.68
CA LEU A 163 17.38 15.03 -29.54
C LEU A 163 15.89 14.73 -29.81
N GLN A 164 14.96 15.58 -29.38
CA GLN A 164 13.49 15.44 -29.54
C GLN A 164 12.89 14.11 -29.03
N ALA A 165 13.62 13.34 -28.22
CA ALA A 165 13.13 12.12 -27.59
C ALA A 165 12.65 12.42 -26.16
N ARG A 166 11.39 12.84 -26.01
CA ARG A 166 10.76 13.06 -24.71
C ARG A 166 10.05 11.80 -24.22
N GLU A 167 10.78 10.85 -23.61
CA GLU A 167 10.11 9.80 -22.82
C GLU A 167 10.88 9.38 -21.54
N SER A 168 10.15 9.47 -20.42
CA SER A 168 10.09 8.48 -19.32
C SER A 168 11.30 8.23 -18.39
N GLY A 169 12.27 9.14 -18.28
CA GLY A 169 13.38 8.99 -17.31
C GLY A 169 13.01 9.22 -15.82
N MET A 170 11.91 9.95 -15.55
CA MET A 170 11.59 10.43 -14.20
C MET A 170 11.19 9.30 -13.23
N LEU A 171 10.49 8.27 -13.71
CA LEU A 171 10.17 7.08 -12.91
C LEU A 171 11.43 6.37 -12.42
N GLY A 172 12.45 6.29 -13.28
CA GLY A 172 13.75 5.73 -12.94
C GLY A 172 14.45 6.55 -11.85
N LEU A 173 14.41 7.89 -11.96
CA LEU A 173 14.95 8.76 -10.92
C LEU A 173 14.21 8.58 -9.60
N LEU A 174 12.88 8.67 -9.58
CA LEU A 174 12.10 8.53 -8.34
C LEU A 174 12.34 7.18 -7.66
N HIS A 175 12.47 6.11 -8.44
CA HIS A 175 12.84 4.80 -7.91
C HIS A 175 14.25 4.81 -7.28
N THR A 176 15.22 5.45 -7.94
CA THR A 176 16.58 5.64 -7.37
C THR A 176 16.56 6.47 -6.10
N LEU A 177 15.85 7.61 -6.07
CA LEU A 177 15.71 8.45 -4.87
C LEU A 177 15.07 7.68 -3.72
N LYS A 178 14.04 6.87 -4.02
CA LYS A 178 13.42 5.95 -3.05
C LYS A 178 14.42 4.94 -2.50
N LEU A 179 15.25 4.32 -3.34
CA LEU A 179 16.31 3.40 -2.91
C LEU A 179 17.36 4.10 -2.05
N VAL A 180 17.82 5.29 -2.45
CA VAL A 180 18.79 6.09 -1.69
C VAL A 180 18.22 6.40 -0.31
N CYS A 181 16.98 6.88 -0.19
CA CYS A 181 16.34 7.16 1.09
C CYS A 181 16.19 5.90 1.95
N ALA A 182 15.81 4.77 1.35
CA ALA A 182 15.55 3.54 2.08
C ALA A 182 16.84 2.86 2.58
N HIS A 183 17.80 2.61 1.69
CA HIS A 183 19.11 2.06 2.04
C HIS A 183 20.16 2.37 0.95
N PRO A 184 21.10 3.32 1.19
CA PRO A 184 22.03 3.78 0.15
C PRO A 184 22.95 2.68 -0.40
N TYR A 185 23.26 1.66 0.41
CA TYR A 185 24.06 0.51 -0.01
C TYR A 185 23.44 -0.28 -1.17
N SER A 186 22.11 -0.26 -1.30
CA SER A 186 21.41 -0.92 -2.41
C SER A 186 21.64 -0.23 -3.75
N VAL A 187 22.06 1.04 -3.76
CA VAL A 187 22.39 1.79 -4.97
C VAL A 187 23.88 1.69 -5.27
N GLN A 188 24.71 1.85 -4.24
CA GLN A 188 26.16 1.74 -4.35
C GLN A 188 26.69 0.82 -3.25
N PRO A 189 27.35 -0.30 -3.58
CA PRO A 189 27.77 -1.31 -2.61
C PRO A 189 29.04 -0.88 -1.86
N ASP A 190 28.98 0.23 -1.13
CA ASP A 190 30.06 0.75 -0.28
C ASP A 190 29.79 0.38 1.20
N PRO A 191 30.69 -0.36 1.88
CA PRO A 191 30.54 -0.69 3.30
C PRO A 191 30.25 0.52 4.21
N GLN A 192 30.77 1.71 3.90
CA GLN A 192 30.50 2.92 4.68
C GLN A 192 29.01 3.32 4.62
N LEU A 193 28.37 3.13 3.47
CA LEU A 193 26.94 3.40 3.28
C LEU A 193 26.04 2.39 4.00
N ARG A 194 26.51 1.15 4.14
CA ARG A 194 25.83 0.11 4.91
C ARG A 194 25.79 0.49 6.40
N THR A 195 26.93 0.89 6.96
CA THR A 195 27.06 1.23 8.38
C THR A 195 26.33 2.53 8.75
N HIS A 196 26.36 3.54 7.86
CA HIS A 196 25.78 4.87 8.14
C HIS A 196 24.39 5.05 7.52
N SER A 197 23.60 3.98 7.38
CA SER A 197 22.23 4.08 6.90
C SER A 197 21.29 4.51 8.04
N PRO A 198 20.71 5.73 8.01
CA PRO A 198 19.96 6.26 9.16
C PRO A 198 18.73 5.41 9.49
N LYS A 199 18.01 4.94 8.46
CA LYS A 199 16.84 4.07 8.62
C LYS A 199 17.18 2.71 9.21
N LEU A 200 18.27 2.09 8.75
CA LEU A 200 18.69 0.80 9.29
C LEU A 200 19.12 0.92 10.75
N GLN A 201 19.88 1.97 11.08
CA GLN A 201 20.29 2.25 12.45
C GLN A 201 19.09 2.49 13.37
N TRP A 202 18.14 3.32 12.94
CA TRP A 202 16.88 3.54 13.66
C TRP A 202 16.09 2.25 13.83
N LEU A 203 15.96 1.44 12.77
CA LEU A 203 15.24 0.17 12.84
C LEU A 203 15.86 -0.76 13.89
N LEU A 204 17.19 -0.94 13.86
CA LEU A 204 17.89 -1.78 14.83
C LEU A 204 17.75 -1.24 16.25
N SER A 205 17.82 0.08 16.46
CA SER A 205 17.61 0.66 17.80
C SER A 205 16.18 0.48 18.31
N GLN A 206 15.18 0.56 17.42
CA GLN A 206 13.79 0.30 17.80
C GLN A 206 13.56 -1.18 18.12
N LEU A 207 14.11 -2.10 17.32
CA LEU A 207 14.03 -3.53 17.60
C LEU A 207 14.71 -3.89 18.92
N ASP A 208 15.88 -3.30 19.20
CA ASP A 208 16.57 -3.43 20.49
C ASP A 208 15.68 -2.93 21.66
N ALA A 209 14.99 -1.81 21.49
CA ALA A 209 14.09 -1.27 22.51
C ALA A 209 12.87 -2.17 22.75
N ILE A 210 12.30 -2.74 21.69
CA ILE A 210 11.16 -3.66 21.75
C ILE A 210 11.58 -5.00 22.40
N GLU A 211 12.76 -5.53 22.08
CA GLU A 211 13.27 -6.76 22.70
C GLU A 211 13.52 -6.55 24.20
N ARG A 212 14.17 -5.42 24.57
CA ARG A 212 14.48 -5.09 25.98
C ARG A 212 13.25 -4.83 26.83
N SER A 213 12.09 -4.52 26.24
CA SER A 213 10.84 -4.38 26.99
C SER A 213 10.46 -5.68 27.71
N GLY A 214 10.93 -6.84 27.21
CA GLY A 214 10.66 -8.15 27.80
C GLY A 214 9.22 -8.64 27.64
N ASN A 215 8.37 -7.89 26.94
CA ASN A 215 6.93 -8.19 26.79
C ASN A 215 6.63 -9.29 25.76
N GLY A 216 7.67 -9.85 25.11
CA GLY A 216 7.51 -10.79 24.00
C GLY A 216 6.76 -10.18 22.82
N ASP A 217 7.05 -8.91 22.53
CA ASP A 217 6.41 -8.15 21.45
C ASP A 217 6.90 -8.62 20.07
N LYS A 218 6.01 -8.55 19.08
CA LYS A 218 6.28 -9.07 17.74
C LYS A 218 6.12 -7.98 16.71
N VAL A 219 7.04 -7.98 15.74
CA VAL A 219 7.21 -6.88 14.79
C VAL A 219 6.97 -7.34 13.36
N ILE A 220 6.17 -6.59 12.62
CA ILE A 220 6.03 -6.70 11.17
C ILE A 220 6.78 -5.56 10.51
N ILE A 221 7.65 -5.87 9.56
CA ILE A 221 8.34 -4.88 8.74
C ILE A 221 7.81 -4.96 7.31
N PHE A 222 7.19 -3.89 6.83
CA PHE A 222 6.73 -3.77 5.45
C PHE A 222 7.76 -3.06 4.56
N THR A 223 8.11 -3.69 3.44
CA THR A 223 8.90 -3.05 2.39
C THR A 223 8.65 -3.71 1.03
N GLU A 224 8.52 -2.91 -0.03
CA GLU A 224 8.35 -3.42 -1.40
C GLU A 224 9.66 -3.82 -2.07
N LEU A 225 10.79 -3.33 -1.56
CA LEU A 225 12.11 -3.47 -2.18
C LEU A 225 12.79 -4.75 -1.73
N ARG A 226 13.03 -5.67 -2.67
CA ARG A 226 13.55 -7.02 -2.41
C ARG A 226 14.99 -7.02 -1.87
N ASP A 227 15.84 -6.15 -2.41
CA ASP A 227 17.22 -6.01 -1.92
C ASP A 227 17.23 -5.62 -0.45
N ILE A 228 16.36 -4.67 -0.09
CA ILE A 228 16.20 -4.22 1.29
C ILE A 228 15.66 -5.35 2.18
N GLN A 229 14.70 -6.17 1.72
CA GLN A 229 14.22 -7.32 2.51
C GLN A 229 15.38 -8.25 2.92
N ARG A 230 16.29 -8.55 1.98
CA ARG A 230 17.47 -9.39 2.25
C ARG A 230 18.43 -8.72 3.22
N GLU A 231 18.68 -7.43 3.06
CA GLU A 231 19.60 -6.72 3.96
C GLU A 231 19.05 -6.54 5.36
N LEU A 232 17.75 -6.28 5.51
CA LEU A 232 17.11 -6.26 6.82
C LEU A 232 17.19 -7.64 7.49
N GLN A 233 16.92 -8.72 6.75
CA GLN A 233 17.05 -10.07 7.28
C GLN A 233 18.49 -10.37 7.74
N HIS A 234 19.50 -9.95 6.98
CA HIS A 234 20.90 -10.12 7.34
C HIS A 234 21.28 -9.33 8.59
N ALA A 235 20.93 -8.04 8.64
CA ALA A 235 21.22 -7.16 9.77
C ALA A 235 20.55 -7.62 11.07
N ILE A 236 19.29 -8.07 10.99
CA ILE A 236 18.56 -8.60 12.15
C ILE A 236 19.16 -9.93 12.59
N ALA A 237 19.54 -10.82 11.67
CA ALA A 237 20.19 -12.08 12.02
C ALA A 237 21.54 -11.88 12.72
N GLN A 238 22.32 -10.88 12.31
CA GLN A 238 23.58 -10.54 12.97
C GLN A 238 23.37 -9.93 14.36
N ARG A 239 22.33 -9.11 14.54
CA ARG A 239 22.08 -8.38 15.80
C ARG A 239 21.40 -9.24 16.87
N PHE A 240 20.41 -10.04 16.48
CA PHE A 240 19.53 -10.77 17.40
C PHE A 240 19.72 -12.30 17.36
N GLY A 241 20.56 -12.82 16.45
CA GLY A 241 20.89 -14.24 16.37
C GLY A 241 19.81 -15.14 15.76
N PHE A 242 18.67 -14.59 15.30
CA PHE A 242 17.64 -15.33 14.57
C PHE A 242 17.36 -14.70 13.21
N LYS A 243 16.98 -15.52 12.23
CA LYS A 243 16.71 -15.07 10.85
C LYS A 243 15.22 -14.79 10.66
N PRO A 244 14.80 -13.53 10.44
CA PRO A 244 13.40 -13.20 10.17
C PRO A 244 12.88 -13.90 8.92
N THR A 245 11.62 -14.30 8.95
CA THR A 245 10.97 -14.88 7.76
C THR A 245 10.57 -13.76 6.80
N ILE A 246 10.86 -13.92 5.50
CA ILE A 246 10.43 -12.99 4.44
C ILE A 246 9.26 -13.61 3.68
N ILE A 247 8.17 -12.84 3.53
CA ILE A 247 7.03 -13.22 2.68
C ILE A 247 6.83 -12.17 1.59
N ASN A 248 7.05 -12.58 0.34
CA ASN A 248 6.90 -11.75 -0.85
C ASN A 248 6.16 -12.50 -1.96
N GLY A 249 6.03 -11.89 -3.15
CA GLY A 249 5.26 -12.44 -4.28
C GLY A 249 5.74 -13.81 -4.80
N GLU A 250 6.97 -14.21 -4.49
CA GLU A 250 7.57 -15.48 -4.94
C GLU A 250 7.34 -16.65 -3.97
N THR A 251 6.95 -16.36 -2.72
CA THR A 251 6.54 -17.42 -1.79
C THR A 251 5.28 -18.10 -2.34
N SER A 252 5.28 -19.43 -2.43
CA SER A 252 4.21 -20.17 -3.10
C SER A 252 2.84 -19.94 -2.45
N THR A 253 1.81 -19.71 -3.26
CA THR A 253 0.40 -19.68 -2.85
C THR A 253 -0.21 -21.07 -2.67
N SER A 254 0.50 -22.14 -3.04
CA SER A 254 -0.02 -23.51 -2.91
C SER A 254 0.00 -23.97 -1.45
N SER A 255 -1.17 -24.36 -0.94
CA SER A 255 -1.41 -24.94 0.40
C SER A 255 -0.67 -26.26 0.63
N GLN A 256 -0.18 -26.89 -0.43
CA GLN A 256 0.59 -28.14 -0.38
C GLN A 256 2.11 -27.93 -0.28
N SER A 257 2.63 -26.72 -0.46
CA SER A 257 4.07 -26.47 -0.29
C SER A 257 4.46 -26.26 1.18
N ALA A 258 5.59 -26.84 1.61
CA ALA A 258 6.18 -26.57 2.93
C ALA A 258 6.48 -25.06 3.15
N GLN A 259 6.55 -24.28 2.07
CA GLN A 259 6.71 -22.82 2.03
C GLN A 259 5.39 -22.04 1.86
N SER A 260 4.25 -22.66 2.17
CA SER A 260 2.95 -21.97 2.11
C SER A 260 2.97 -20.74 3.02
N ARG A 261 2.64 -19.58 2.46
CA ARG A 261 2.62 -18.28 3.17
C ARG A 261 1.91 -18.36 4.52
N GLN A 262 0.81 -19.13 4.59
CA GLN A 262 0.04 -19.28 5.82
C GLN A 262 0.85 -20.00 6.91
N ARG A 263 1.57 -21.09 6.59
CA ARG A 263 2.40 -21.82 7.57
C ARG A 263 3.52 -20.97 8.13
N LEU A 264 4.14 -20.12 7.30
CA LEU A 264 5.18 -19.18 7.74
C LEU A 264 4.64 -18.15 8.72
N ILE A 265 3.41 -17.67 8.48
CA ILE A 265 2.72 -16.74 9.37
C ILE A 265 2.29 -17.45 10.66
N ASP A 266 1.73 -18.66 10.56
CA ASP A 266 1.33 -19.45 11.72
C ASP A 266 2.55 -19.78 12.61
N GLY A 267 3.69 -20.12 12.00
CA GLY A 267 4.96 -20.31 12.70
C GLY A 267 5.41 -19.05 13.44
N PHE A 268 5.39 -17.89 12.77
CA PHE A 268 5.69 -16.59 13.41
C PHE A 268 4.73 -16.26 14.56
N GLN A 269 3.44 -16.54 14.40
CA GLN A 269 2.43 -16.32 15.43
C GLN A 269 2.62 -17.28 16.62
N ALA A 270 3.10 -18.50 16.38
CA ALA A 270 3.38 -19.50 17.42
C ALA A 270 4.73 -19.29 18.14
N THR A 271 5.70 -18.59 17.55
CA THR A 271 6.99 -18.30 18.19
C THR A 271 6.80 -17.61 19.54
N ALA A 272 7.40 -18.14 20.61
CA ALA A 272 7.37 -17.48 21.92
C ALA A 272 8.38 -16.32 21.95
N GLY A 273 7.99 -15.21 22.59
CA GLY A 273 8.86 -14.06 22.80
C GLY A 273 9.01 -13.14 21.58
N PHE A 274 10.09 -12.37 21.59
CA PHE A 274 10.40 -11.37 20.56
C PHE A 274 10.64 -12.04 19.20
N SER A 275 9.97 -11.54 18.17
CA SER A 275 10.09 -12.09 16.82
C SER A 275 9.78 -11.03 15.77
N VAL A 276 10.43 -11.16 14.61
CA VAL A 276 10.30 -10.23 13.50
C VAL A 276 9.93 -10.98 12.21
N ILE A 277 8.98 -10.43 11.47
CA ILE A 277 8.61 -10.91 10.12
C ILE A 277 8.71 -9.76 9.11
N ILE A 278 9.20 -10.07 7.93
CA ILE A 278 9.34 -9.10 6.83
C ILE A 278 8.31 -9.44 5.76
N LEU A 279 7.44 -8.48 5.44
CA LEU A 279 6.36 -8.65 4.48
C LEU A 279 6.49 -7.64 3.32
N SER A 280 6.18 -8.08 2.12
CA SER A 280 5.95 -7.16 1.01
C SER A 280 4.57 -6.50 1.14
N THR A 281 4.46 -5.22 0.81
CA THR A 281 3.17 -4.51 0.67
C THR A 281 2.24 -5.16 -0.36
N VAL A 282 2.79 -5.91 -1.32
CA VAL A 282 2.01 -6.69 -2.30
C VAL A 282 1.43 -7.98 -1.68
N ALA A 283 2.08 -8.54 -0.66
CA ALA A 283 1.59 -9.73 0.05
C ALA A 283 0.33 -9.42 0.89
N VAL A 284 0.07 -8.15 1.20
CA VAL A 284 -1.11 -7.65 1.93
C VAL A 284 -2.42 -7.96 1.21
N GLY A 285 -2.40 -8.03 -0.12
CA GLY A 285 -3.59 -8.30 -0.92
C GLY A 285 -4.17 -9.70 -0.70
N PHE A 286 -3.43 -10.65 -0.13
CA PHE A 286 -3.86 -12.06 -0.08
C PHE A 286 -4.73 -12.43 1.12
N GLY A 287 -5.05 -11.49 2.02
CA GLY A 287 -6.01 -11.78 3.08
C GLY A 287 -5.44 -12.42 4.35
N VAL A 288 -4.11 -12.47 4.50
CA VAL A 288 -3.46 -13.08 5.66
C VAL A 288 -3.72 -12.33 6.97
N ASN A 289 -3.72 -13.04 8.09
CA ASN A 289 -3.99 -12.52 9.43
C ASN A 289 -2.72 -12.63 10.29
N VAL A 290 -2.25 -11.52 10.87
CA VAL A 290 -0.99 -11.48 11.63
C VAL A 290 -1.22 -10.76 12.96
N GLN A 291 -2.20 -11.23 13.73
CA GLN A 291 -2.68 -10.58 14.96
C GLN A 291 -1.68 -10.66 16.11
N ALA A 292 -0.82 -11.68 16.12
CA ALA A 292 0.19 -11.80 17.17
C ALA A 292 1.21 -10.65 17.19
N ALA A 293 1.29 -9.86 16.10
CA ALA A 293 2.16 -8.70 16.04
C ALA A 293 1.47 -7.43 16.54
N ASN A 294 2.20 -6.69 17.37
CA ASN A 294 1.76 -5.44 17.95
C ASN A 294 2.64 -4.25 17.53
N HIS A 295 3.74 -4.47 16.83
CA HIS A 295 4.51 -3.40 16.19
C HIS A 295 4.49 -3.55 14.67
N VAL A 296 4.16 -2.47 13.97
CA VAL A 296 4.08 -2.42 12.50
C VAL A 296 4.99 -1.31 11.98
N ILE A 297 6.05 -1.67 11.27
CA ILE A 297 7.03 -0.74 10.72
C ILE A 297 6.88 -0.70 9.20
N HIS A 298 6.45 0.43 8.65
CA HIS A 298 6.45 0.68 7.21
C HIS A 298 7.80 1.23 6.77
N PHE A 299 8.80 0.35 6.63
CA PHE A 299 10.17 0.73 6.32
C PHE A 299 10.29 1.49 4.99
N THR A 300 9.53 1.05 3.98
CA THR A 300 9.25 1.85 2.78
C THR A 300 7.75 2.03 2.60
N ARG A 301 7.32 3.28 2.45
CA ARG A 301 5.92 3.61 2.24
C ARG A 301 5.50 3.29 0.80
N CYS A 302 4.27 2.83 0.63
CA CYS A 302 3.69 2.62 -0.69
C CYS A 302 2.94 3.87 -1.15
N TRP A 303 2.84 4.05 -2.46
CA TRP A 303 2.17 5.20 -3.09
C TRP A 303 0.67 5.32 -2.78
N ASN A 304 0.04 4.23 -2.36
CA ASN A 304 -1.40 4.17 -2.10
C ASN A 304 -1.66 4.03 -0.59
N PRO A 305 -2.23 5.05 0.07
CA PRO A 305 -2.46 5.03 1.51
C PRO A 305 -3.44 3.93 1.92
N ALA A 306 -4.43 3.61 1.09
CA ALA A 306 -5.39 2.55 1.35
C ALA A 306 -4.74 1.16 1.41
N LYS A 307 -3.69 0.91 0.61
CA LYS A 307 -2.89 -0.32 0.71
C LYS A 307 -2.06 -0.35 2.00
N GLU A 308 -1.54 0.79 2.44
CA GLU A 308 -0.77 0.91 3.68
C GLU A 308 -1.65 0.70 4.93
N ASP A 309 -2.85 1.26 4.92
CA ASP A 309 -3.83 1.08 5.98
C ASP A 309 -4.33 -0.36 6.02
N GLN A 310 -4.58 -0.98 4.86
CA GLN A 310 -4.91 -2.40 4.76
C GLN A 310 -3.79 -3.31 5.29
N ALA A 311 -2.53 -2.91 5.13
CA ALA A 311 -1.37 -3.64 5.63
C ALA A 311 -1.30 -3.57 7.16
N THR A 312 -1.47 -2.38 7.72
CA THR A 312 -1.55 -2.14 9.17
C THR A 312 -2.71 -2.92 9.80
N ASP A 313 -3.85 -2.95 9.12
CA ASP A 313 -5.06 -3.68 9.52
C ASP A 313 -4.90 -5.21 9.54
N ARG A 314 -3.76 -5.75 9.08
CA ARG A 314 -3.43 -7.18 9.24
C ARG A 314 -2.99 -7.52 10.66
N ALA A 315 -2.39 -6.56 11.35
CA ALA A 315 -2.03 -6.66 12.77
C ALA A 315 -3.14 -6.07 13.65
N TYR A 316 -3.70 -4.93 13.26
CA TYR A 316 -4.79 -4.26 14.00
C TYR A 316 -6.16 -4.85 13.62
N ARG A 317 -6.54 -5.98 14.21
CA ARG A 317 -7.78 -6.71 13.88
C ARG A 317 -8.42 -7.32 15.13
N ILE A 318 -9.73 -7.64 15.06
CA ILE A 318 -10.48 -8.31 16.14
C ILE A 318 -9.72 -9.57 16.58
N GLY A 319 -9.42 -9.67 17.88
CA GLY A 319 -8.53 -10.70 18.45
C GLY A 319 -7.13 -10.18 18.81
N GLN A 320 -6.84 -8.91 18.53
CA GLN A 320 -5.66 -8.23 19.06
C GLN A 320 -5.88 -7.88 20.55
N GLU A 321 -4.94 -8.25 21.39
CA GLU A 321 -4.97 -8.04 22.85
C GLU A 321 -4.03 -6.93 23.31
N LYS A 322 -3.03 -6.56 22.49
CA LYS A 322 -2.03 -5.54 22.80
C LYS A 322 -2.23 -4.27 21.97
N ASP A 323 -1.83 -3.13 22.53
CA ASP A 323 -1.74 -1.87 21.78
C ASP A 323 -0.85 -2.03 20.56
N VAL A 324 -1.32 -1.51 19.41
CA VAL A 324 -0.62 -1.62 18.13
C VAL A 324 0.11 -0.33 17.83
N TYR A 325 1.44 -0.40 17.80
CA TYR A 325 2.31 0.70 17.44
C TYR A 325 2.64 0.68 15.95
N VAL A 326 2.49 1.82 15.29
CA VAL A 326 2.73 1.98 13.86
C VAL A 326 3.82 3.02 13.62
N TYR A 327 4.82 2.65 12.82
CA TYR A 327 6.00 3.47 12.56
C TYR A 327 6.17 3.76 11.07
N TYR A 328 6.47 5.02 10.74
CA TYR A 328 6.71 5.51 9.38
C TYR A 328 8.08 6.20 9.30
N PRO A 329 9.19 5.45 9.40
CA PRO A 329 10.53 6.02 9.31
C PRO A 329 10.66 6.80 8.01
N THR A 330 10.98 8.10 8.09
CA THR A 330 11.01 9.00 6.93
C THR A 330 12.28 9.83 6.99
N ILE A 331 13.10 9.75 5.93
CA ILE A 331 14.31 10.56 5.81
C ILE A 331 13.94 11.99 5.44
N ARG A 332 14.43 12.97 6.20
CA ARG A 332 14.29 14.41 5.94
C ARG A 332 15.66 15.08 5.90
N ASP A 333 15.75 16.15 5.13
CA ASP A 333 16.91 17.03 5.06
C ASP A 333 16.50 18.44 5.49
N THR A 334 17.42 19.18 6.08
CA THR A 334 17.16 20.53 6.58
C THR A 334 17.14 21.59 5.47
N GLN A 335 17.72 21.31 4.31
CA GLN A 335 17.90 22.25 3.22
C GLN A 335 17.12 21.91 1.96
N MET A 336 16.64 20.67 1.81
CA MET A 336 15.89 20.26 0.62
C MET A 336 14.74 19.29 0.96
N PRO A 337 13.63 19.33 0.21
CA PRO A 337 12.61 18.29 0.31
C PRO A 337 13.18 16.96 -0.22
N THR A 338 13.06 15.92 0.58
CA THR A 338 13.39 14.55 0.16
C THR A 338 12.18 13.88 -0.49
N PHE A 339 12.45 12.85 -1.29
CA PHE A 339 11.42 11.99 -1.85
C PHE A 339 10.44 11.49 -0.79
N GLU A 340 10.93 10.98 0.34
CA GLU A 340 10.07 10.44 1.39
C GLU A 340 9.28 11.52 2.14
N SER A 341 9.85 12.70 2.37
CA SER A 341 9.12 13.81 3.00
C SER A 341 7.95 14.28 2.13
N THR A 342 8.16 14.36 0.82
CA THR A 342 7.13 14.73 -0.15
C THR A 342 6.07 13.64 -0.24
N LEU A 343 6.48 12.37 -0.29
CA LEU A 343 5.57 11.24 -0.28
C LEU A 343 4.73 11.21 1.01
N ASP A 344 5.33 11.48 2.17
CA ASP A 344 4.65 11.52 3.47
C ASP A 344 3.53 12.57 3.48
N GLU A 345 3.84 13.79 3.04
CA GLU A 345 2.87 14.89 2.93
C GLU A 345 1.74 14.59 1.93
N LEU A 346 2.07 13.99 0.79
CA LEU A 346 1.07 13.59 -0.20
C LEU A 346 0.13 12.51 0.35
N LEU A 347 0.68 11.51 1.03
CA LEU A 347 -0.11 10.42 1.62
C LEU A 347 -1.01 10.94 2.75
N ASP A 348 -0.56 11.87 3.58
CA ASP A 348 -1.37 12.44 4.65
C ASP A 348 -2.49 13.33 4.13
N LYS A 349 -2.23 14.17 3.11
CA LYS A 349 -3.29 14.90 2.39
C LYS A 349 -4.33 13.94 1.83
N ARG A 350 -3.90 12.83 1.23
CA ARG A 350 -4.79 11.84 0.63
C ARG A 350 -5.59 11.05 1.66
N ARG A 351 -5.00 10.70 2.79
CA ARG A 351 -5.74 10.07 3.90
C ARG A 351 -6.81 11.00 4.46
N ALA A 352 -6.50 12.28 4.60
CA ALA A 352 -7.48 13.26 5.04
C ALA A 352 -8.69 13.31 4.09
N LEU A 353 -8.43 13.24 2.77
CA LEU A 353 -9.47 13.16 1.76
C LEU A 353 -10.26 11.83 1.85
N ALA A 354 -9.57 10.68 1.88
CA ALA A 354 -10.17 9.35 1.86
C ALA A 354 -11.07 9.01 3.07
N ARG A 355 -11.03 9.81 4.16
CA ARG A 355 -12.01 9.69 5.25
C ARG A 355 -13.43 9.86 4.74
N ASP A 356 -13.62 10.75 3.77
CA ASP A 356 -14.87 10.87 3.03
C ASP A 356 -14.91 9.81 1.90
N MET A 357 -15.92 8.94 1.94
CA MET A 357 -16.05 7.78 1.05
C MET A 357 -16.05 8.17 -0.45
N LEU A 358 -16.55 9.37 -0.75
CA LEU A 358 -16.68 9.89 -2.12
C LEU A 358 -15.56 10.84 -2.51
N GLN A 359 -14.56 10.98 -1.65
CA GLN A 359 -13.37 11.74 -1.96
C GLN A 359 -12.34 10.88 -2.64
N THR A 360 -12.10 11.22 -3.89
CA THR A 360 -11.01 10.66 -4.67
C THR A 360 -9.69 11.30 -4.22
N ALA A 361 -8.73 10.46 -3.83
CA ALA A 361 -7.38 10.90 -3.47
C ALA A 361 -6.49 11.21 -4.71
N GLY A 362 -6.98 10.94 -5.93
CA GLY A 362 -6.21 10.98 -7.19
C GLY A 362 -5.10 9.92 -7.21
N GLU A 363 -4.41 9.72 -8.34
CA GLU A 363 -3.14 8.95 -8.38
C GLU A 363 -1.95 9.88 -8.08
N VAL A 364 -0.91 9.39 -7.41
CA VAL A 364 0.30 10.21 -7.16
C VAL A 364 0.95 10.44 -8.51
N GLN A 365 0.98 11.71 -8.93
CA GLN A 365 1.51 12.08 -10.23
C GLN A 365 2.97 12.46 -10.10
N MET A 366 3.68 12.32 -11.21
CA MET A 366 5.10 12.64 -11.22
C MET A 366 5.36 14.15 -11.02
N ALA A 367 4.43 15.00 -11.49
CA ALA A 367 4.47 16.45 -11.28
C ALA A 367 4.49 16.84 -9.79
N ASP A 368 3.95 15.98 -8.90
CA ASP A 368 3.95 16.23 -7.46
C ASP A 368 5.37 16.27 -6.87
N PHE A 369 6.37 15.69 -7.57
CA PHE A 369 7.76 15.62 -7.15
C PHE A 369 8.68 16.64 -7.83
N GLU A 370 8.18 17.53 -8.67
CA GLU A 370 9.01 18.55 -9.34
C GLU A 370 9.81 19.41 -8.34
N LYS A 371 9.25 19.66 -7.15
CA LYS A 371 9.93 20.38 -6.07
C LYS A 371 11.18 19.67 -5.55
N CYS A 372 11.21 18.33 -5.59
CA CYS A 372 12.40 17.55 -5.23
C CYS A 372 13.48 17.59 -6.32
N LEU A 373 13.10 17.90 -7.56
CA LEU A 373 13.98 17.89 -8.73
C LEU A 373 14.62 19.25 -9.01
N ASN A 374 13.96 20.33 -8.57
CA ASN A 374 14.39 21.71 -8.76
C ASN A 374 15.25 22.28 -7.61
N THR A 375 15.67 21.43 -6.67
CA THR A 375 16.68 21.72 -5.64
C THR A 375 18.05 21.28 -6.09
#